data_AF-A0A2D7ZPG5-F1
#
_entry.id   AF-A0A2D7ZPG5-F1
#
_cell.length_a   1.000
_cell.length_b   1.000
_cell.length_c   1.000
_cell.angle_alpha   90.00
_cell.angle_beta   90.00
_cell.angle_gamma   90.00
#
_symmetry.space_group_name_H-M   'P 1'
#
loop_
_entity.id
_entity.type
_entity.pdbx_description
1 polymer ?
#
loop_
_entity_poly.entity_id
_entity_poly.type
_entity_poly.pdbx_seq_one_letter_code
_entity_poly.pdbx_strand_id
1 'polypeptide(L)'
;MEQTQSHRASARSPTSLGDYANLRRGGASPPRIRALLRLGDGDVARLERAFRGQVARGVGEAQPRFAHHERHVAAVLAEGGFPALTERRIGRNGVHVGLPLTWPGLLP
;
A
#
# COMPACT_ATOMS: atom_id res chain seq x y z
N MET A 1 30.58 29.92 -18.37
CA MET A 1 29.56 29.94 -17.30
C MET A 1 29.14 28.51 -17.05
N GLU A 2 29.89 27.81 -16.20
CA GLU A 2 29.68 26.39 -15.90
C GLU A 2 28.95 26.33 -14.56
N GLN A 3 27.66 26.00 -14.58
CA GLN A 3 26.87 25.81 -13.36
C GLN A 3 27.17 24.41 -12.85
N THR A 4 28.17 24.30 -11.97
CA THR A 4 28.43 23.08 -11.20
C THR A 4 27.31 22.93 -10.18
N GLN A 5 26.25 22.24 -10.57
CA GLN A 5 25.11 21.93 -9.70
C GLN A 5 25.59 20.93 -8.66
N SER A 6 26.04 21.47 -7.52
CA SER A 6 26.41 20.72 -6.33
C SER A 6 25.17 20.00 -5.79
N HIS A 7 24.95 18.77 -6.26
CA HIS A 7 24.06 17.80 -5.65
C HIS A 7 24.64 17.45 -4.29
N ARG A 8 24.39 18.31 -3.30
CA ARG A 8 24.57 17.98 -1.89
C ARG A 8 23.56 16.86 -1.61
N ALA A 9 24.02 15.62 -1.78
CA ALA A 9 23.33 14.44 -1.31
C ALA A 9 23.06 14.65 0.18
N SER A 10 21.87 15.13 0.49
CA SER A 10 21.39 15.23 1.87
C SER A 10 21.46 13.82 2.42
N ALA A 11 22.34 13.60 3.39
CA ALA A 11 22.54 12.33 4.05
C ALA A 11 21.20 11.89 4.63
N ARG A 12 20.47 11.08 3.87
CA ARG A 12 19.15 10.58 4.23
C ARG A 12 19.39 9.54 5.31
N SER A 13 19.24 9.92 6.57
CA SER A 13 19.36 8.97 7.68
C SER A 13 18.49 7.74 7.37
N PRO A 14 19.03 6.52 7.46
CA PRO A 14 18.49 5.31 6.82
C PRO A 14 17.18 4.75 7.42
N THR A 15 16.44 5.55 8.19
CA THR A 15 15.28 5.13 8.98
C THR A 15 14.20 6.22 9.00
N SER A 16 13.86 6.73 7.81
CA SER A 16 12.80 7.72 7.66
C SER A 16 11.41 7.07 7.71
N LEU A 17 10.39 7.83 8.16
CA LEU A 17 8.98 7.42 8.07
C LEU A 17 8.58 7.04 6.63
N GLY A 18 9.21 7.66 5.62
CA GLY A 18 8.96 7.34 4.21
C GLY A 18 9.37 5.92 3.84
N ASP A 19 10.55 5.47 4.27
CA ASP A 19 11.05 4.12 3.99
C ASP A 19 10.19 3.06 4.70
N TYR A 20 9.83 3.33 5.96
CA TYR A 20 8.89 2.49 6.72
C TYR A 20 7.53 2.41 6.02
N ALA A 21 6.95 3.55 5.63
CA ALA A 21 5.65 3.61 4.97
C ALA A 21 5.64 2.87 3.62
N ASN A 22 6.69 3.01 2.81
CA ASN A 22 6.81 2.31 1.54
C ASN A 22 6.81 0.79 1.72
N LEU A 23 7.58 0.28 2.70
CA LEU A 23 7.60 -1.15 3.01
C LEU A 23 6.25 -1.64 3.55
N ARG A 24 5.59 -0.88 4.43
CA ARG A 24 4.26 -1.23 4.95
C ARG A 24 3.22 -1.30 3.85
N ARG A 25 3.23 -0.35 2.91
CA ARG A 25 2.33 -0.34 1.74
C ARG A 25 2.62 -1.49 0.78
N GLY A 26 3.88 -1.90 0.65
CA GLY A 26 4.29 -3.12 -0.05
C GLY A 26 3.95 -4.43 0.68
N GLY A 27 3.23 -4.38 1.81
CA GLY A 27 2.77 -5.56 2.54
C GLY A 27 3.75 -6.12 3.57
N ALA A 28 4.90 -5.49 3.79
CA ALA A 28 5.83 -5.93 4.83
C ALA A 28 5.24 -5.70 6.23
N SER A 29 5.36 -6.71 7.11
CA SER A 29 4.92 -6.61 8.50
C SER A 29 5.93 -5.82 9.36
N PRO A 30 5.50 -5.19 10.48
CA PRO A 30 6.41 -4.46 11.36
C PRO A 30 7.63 -5.27 11.85
N PRO A 31 7.51 -6.57 12.22
CA PRO A 31 8.67 -7.39 12.56
C PRO A 31 9.65 -7.58 11.38
N ARG A 32 9.13 -7.75 10.16
CA ARG A 32 9.96 -7.88 8.96
C ARG A 32 10.71 -6.58 8.65
N ILE A 33 10.05 -5.43 8.80
CA ILE A 33 10.66 -4.12 8.58
C ILE A 33 11.71 -3.82 9.66
N ARG A 34 11.44 -4.21 10.92
CA ARG A 34 12.42 -4.12 12.01
C ARG A 34 13.72 -4.81 11.65
N ALA A 35 13.64 -6.05 11.18
CA ALA A 35 14.80 -6.82 10.75
C ALA A 35 15.52 -6.19 9.55
N LEU A 36 14.76 -5.75 8.54
CA LEU A 36 15.30 -5.19 7.30
C LEU A 36 16.03 -3.85 7.51
N LEU A 37 15.45 -2.97 8.34
CA LEU A 37 15.99 -1.64 8.62
C LEU A 37 16.85 -1.59 9.89
N ARG A 38 17.09 -2.74 10.53
CA ARG A 38 17.85 -2.87 11.79
C ARG A 38 17.36 -1.89 12.87
N LEU A 39 16.05 -1.80 13.03
CA LEU A 39 15.40 -0.89 13.97
C LEU A 39 15.31 -1.47 15.39
N GLY A 40 15.34 -0.60 16.39
CA GLY A 40 14.93 -0.92 17.75
C GLY A 40 13.40 -1.05 17.89
N ASP A 41 12.94 -1.74 18.92
CA ASP A 41 11.50 -1.95 19.18
C ASP A 41 10.74 -0.63 19.38
N GLY A 42 11.35 0.33 20.09
CA GLY A 42 10.77 1.67 20.29
C GLY A 42 10.61 2.46 18.99
N ASP A 43 11.54 2.32 18.05
CA ASP A 43 11.48 3.03 16.77
C ASP A 43 10.38 2.46 15.87
N VAL A 44 10.24 1.14 15.81
CA VAL A 44 9.16 0.49 15.05
C VAL A 44 7.79 0.89 15.59
N ALA A 45 7.62 0.92 16.92
CA ALA A 45 6.36 1.35 17.53
C ALA A 45 6.04 2.82 17.21
N ARG A 46 7.04 3.72 17.24
CA ARG A 46 6.88 5.13 16.86
C ARG A 46 6.49 5.27 15.38
N LEU A 47 7.17 4.55 14.50
CA LEU A 47 6.94 4.58 13.06
C LEU A 47 5.58 4.00 12.68
N GLU A 48 5.16 2.90 13.30
CA GLU A 48 3.83 2.31 13.09
C GLU A 48 2.73 3.27 13.55
N ARG A 49 2.90 3.97 14.68
CA ARG A 49 1.94 4.98 15.14
C ARG A 49 1.83 6.13 14.15
N ALA A 50 2.95 6.63 13.65
CA ALA A 50 2.98 7.71 12.67
C ALA A 50 2.35 7.26 11.33
N PHE A 51 2.67 6.06 10.85
CA PHE A 51 2.10 5.46 9.65
C PHE A 51 0.57 5.32 9.76
N ARG A 52 0.06 4.77 10.87
CA ARG A 52 -1.40 4.68 11.11
C ARG A 52 -2.07 6.05 11.13
N GLY A 53 -1.40 7.05 11.71
CA GLY A 53 -1.87 8.44 11.67
C GLY A 53 -1.95 9.02 10.26
N GLN A 54 -1.02 8.66 9.37
CA GLN A 54 -1.07 9.04 7.94
C GLN A 54 -2.24 8.36 7.23
N VAL A 55 -2.39 7.03 7.39
CA VAL A 55 -3.48 6.26 6.80
C VAL A 55 -4.84 6.78 7.24
N ALA A 56 -5.03 7.04 8.54
CA ALA A 56 -6.30 7.57 9.07
C ALA A 56 -6.67 8.95 8.51
N ARG A 57 -5.68 9.72 8.04
CA ARG A 57 -5.89 11.04 7.41
C ARG A 57 -6.03 10.95 5.88
N GLY A 58 -6.06 9.74 5.32
CA GLY A 58 -6.01 9.52 3.86
C GLY A 58 -4.67 9.94 3.23
N VAL A 59 -3.65 10.24 4.04
CA VAL A 59 -2.34 10.69 3.55
C VAL A 59 -1.56 9.47 3.10
N GLY A 60 -1.47 9.31 1.78
CA GLY A 60 -0.73 8.24 1.15
C GLY A 60 -1.40 6.88 1.26
N GLU A 61 -2.68 6.83 0.94
CA GLU A 61 -3.14 5.73 0.09
C GLU A 61 -2.24 5.74 -1.14
N ALA A 62 -1.18 4.93 -1.14
CA ALA A 62 -0.48 4.64 -2.37
C ALA A 62 -1.42 3.75 -3.17
N GLN A 63 -2.33 4.38 -3.90
CA GLN A 63 -2.82 3.75 -5.11
C GLN A 63 -1.60 3.25 -5.87
N PRO A 64 -1.56 1.98 -6.30
CA PRO A 64 -0.46 1.49 -7.11
C PRO A 64 -0.25 2.45 -8.28
N ARG A 65 0.99 2.70 -8.72
CA ARG A 65 1.26 3.70 -9.78
C ARG A 65 0.43 3.45 -11.05
N PHE A 66 0.05 2.20 -11.31
CA PHE A 66 -0.84 1.82 -12.43
C PHE A 66 -2.31 2.23 -12.24
N ALA A 67 -2.79 2.39 -11.01
CA ALA A 67 -4.15 2.85 -10.72
C ALA A 67 -4.36 4.34 -11.06
N HIS A 68 -3.27 5.10 -11.22
CA HIS A 68 -3.30 6.46 -11.77
C HIS A 68 -3.30 6.49 -13.31
N HIS A 69 -3.08 5.36 -13.97
CA HIS A 69 -2.98 5.31 -15.42
C HIS A 69 -4.36 5.00 -16.00
N GLU A 70 -5.09 6.04 -16.41
CA GLU A 70 -6.46 5.93 -16.94
C GLU A 70 -6.58 4.89 -18.04
N ARG A 71 -5.60 4.78 -18.94
CA ARG A 71 -5.56 3.73 -19.98
C ARG A 71 -5.49 2.31 -19.41
N HIS A 72 -4.77 2.10 -18.32
CA HIS A 72 -4.69 0.79 -17.67
C HIS A 72 -5.98 0.47 -16.94
N VAL A 73 -6.55 1.44 -16.22
CA VAL A 73 -7.87 1.30 -15.59
C VAL A 73 -8.92 0.98 -16.65
N ALA A 74 -8.92 1.69 -17.77
CA ALA A 74 -9.83 1.42 -18.89
C ALA A 74 -9.62 0.03 -19.50
N ALA A 75 -8.37 -0.42 -19.65
CA ALA A 75 -8.07 -1.78 -20.14
C ALA A 75 -8.57 -2.85 -19.16
N VAL A 76 -8.31 -2.69 -17.86
CA VAL A 76 -8.79 -3.61 -16.82
C VAL A 76 -10.31 -3.67 -16.80
N LEU A 77 -10.99 -2.52 -16.89
CA LEU A 77 -12.46 -2.47 -16.95
C LEU A 77 -13.00 -3.11 -18.23
N ALA A 78 -12.31 -2.94 -19.37
CA ALA A 78 -12.68 -3.57 -20.64
C ALA A 78 -12.53 -5.11 -20.60
N GLU A 79 -11.58 -5.62 -19.84
CA GLU A 79 -11.38 -7.06 -19.60
C GLU A 79 -12.37 -7.64 -18.55
N GLY A 80 -13.29 -6.82 -18.03
CA GLY A 80 -14.30 -7.23 -17.05
C GLY A 80 -14.03 -6.75 -15.62
N GLY A 81 -12.87 -6.16 -15.36
CA GLY A 81 -12.50 -5.61 -14.05
C GLY A 81 -11.97 -6.67 -13.07
N PHE A 82 -11.96 -6.30 -11.79
CA PHE A 82 -11.57 -7.19 -10.70
C PHE A 82 -12.79 -7.87 -10.08
N PRO A 83 -12.68 -9.12 -9.61
CA PRO A 83 -13.76 -9.79 -8.93
C PRO A 83 -14.10 -9.06 -7.64
N ALA A 84 -15.37 -8.72 -7.48
CA ALA A 84 -15.88 -8.11 -6.27
C ALA A 84 -16.22 -9.21 -5.25
N LEU A 85 -15.78 -9.01 -4.01
CA LEU A 85 -16.24 -9.81 -2.88
C LEU A 85 -17.71 -9.48 -2.60
N THR A 86 -18.50 -10.50 -2.30
CA THR A 86 -19.89 -10.31 -1.85
C THR A 86 -19.95 -10.46 -0.34
N GLU A 87 -20.75 -9.63 0.31
CA GLU A 87 -20.97 -9.71 1.76
C GLU A 87 -22.42 -10.10 2.03
N ARG A 88 -22.63 -11.12 2.88
CA ARG A 88 -23.95 -11.52 3.37
C ARG A 88 -23.96 -11.64 4.89
N ARG A 89 -24.89 -10.93 5.54
CA ARG A 89 -25.10 -11.06 6.99
C ARG A 89 -25.74 -12.40 7.34
N ILE A 90 -25.29 -13.01 8.44
CA ILE A 90 -25.82 -14.25 8.99
C ILE A 90 -26.03 -14.09 10.50
N GLY A 91 -27.29 -14.17 10.92
CA GLY A 91 -27.67 -13.97 12.32
C GLY A 91 -27.38 -12.55 12.81
N ARG A 92 -27.15 -12.40 14.12
CA ARG A 92 -27.00 -11.08 14.75
C ARG A 92 -25.64 -10.41 14.48
N ASN A 93 -24.57 -11.21 14.42
CA ASN A 93 -23.18 -10.72 14.35
C ASN A 93 -22.32 -11.41 13.28
N GLY A 94 -22.86 -12.34 12.50
CA GLY A 94 -22.08 -13.09 11.50
C GLY A 94 -22.06 -12.39 10.15
N VAL A 95 -20.93 -12.50 9.46
CA VAL A 95 -20.75 -12.06 8.07
C VAL A 95 -20.11 -13.20 7.29
N HIS A 96 -20.71 -13.55 6.16
CA HIS A 96 -20.09 -14.38 5.13
C HIS A 96 -19.54 -13.49 4.02
N VAL A 97 -18.28 -13.71 3.68
CA VAL A 97 -17.63 -13.10 2.53
C VAL A 97 -17.54 -14.15 1.43
N GLY A 98 -18.24 -13.92 0.32
CA GLY A 98 -18.20 -14.78 -0.86
C GLY A 98 -17.12 -14.31 -1.83
N LEU A 99 -16.20 -15.21 -2.18
CA LEU A 99 -15.26 -15.03 -3.29
C LEU A 99 -15.91 -15.57 -4.58
N PRO A 100 -16.04 -14.77 -5.64
CA PRO A 100 -16.50 -15.28 -6.93
C PRO A 100 -15.53 -16.34 -7.47
N LEU A 101 -16.07 -17.49 -7.89
CA LEU A 101 -15.30 -18.61 -8.43
C LEU A 101 -14.88 -18.41 -9.90
N THR A 102 -15.46 -17.41 -10.57
CA THR A 102 -15.15 -17.05 -11.95
C THR A 102 -14.71 -15.59 -12.02
N TRP A 103 -13.85 -15.30 -12.99
CA TRP A 103 -13.42 -13.93 -13.26
C TRP A 103 -14.48 -13.23 -14.14
N PRO A 104 -14.77 -11.94 -13.89
CA PRO A 104 -15.54 -11.15 -14.84
C PRO A 104 -14.90 -11.22 -16.24
N GLY A 105 -15.69 -11.50 -17.29
CA GLY A 105 -15.18 -11.60 -18.67
C GLY A 105 -14.65 -12.98 -19.09
N LEU A 106 -14.65 -13.97 -18.19
CA LEU A 106 -14.18 -15.35 -18.44
C LEU A 106 -15.34 -16.35 -18.58
N LEU A 107 -16.47 -15.89 -19.14
CA LEU A 107 -17.52 -16.78 -19.64
C LEU A 107 -17.29 -16.99 -21.15
N PRO A 108 -17.32 -18.24 -21.64
CA PRO A 108 -17.22 -18.53 -23.06
C PRO A 108 -18.39 -17.98 -23.86
#